data_AF-A0A1M6P169-F1
#
_entry.id   AF-A0A1M6P169-F1
#
_cell.length_a   1.000
_cell.length_b   1.000
_cell.length_c   1.000
_cell.angle_alpha   90.00
_cell.angle_beta   90.00
_cell.angle_gamma   90.00
#
_symmetry.space_group_name_H-M   'P 1'
#
loop_
_entity.id
_entity.type
_entity.pdbx_description
1 polymer ?
#
loop_
_entity_poly.entity_id
_entity_poly.type
_entity_poly.pdbx_seq_one_letter_code
_entity_poly.pdbx_strand_id
1 'polypeptide(L)'
;MTNTHCRKAYVSVNLDVDEEGVCHPRFIRWENGLIFQIDQILYKCRAASKKVGGGGIRYTVMIRGRESYLFQEGNKWFVEAKEGAR
;
A
#
# COMPACT_ATOMS: atom_id res chain seq x y z
N MET A 1 -12.66 2.18 21.48
CA MET A 1 -12.11 1.72 20.19
C MET A 1 -12.80 2.53 19.10
N THR A 2 -12.20 3.60 18.60
CA THR A 2 -12.82 4.38 17.52
C THR A 2 -12.86 3.49 16.29
N ASN A 3 -14.06 3.13 15.85
CA ASN A 3 -14.28 2.37 14.64
C ASN A 3 -13.88 3.29 13.46
N THR A 4 -12.58 3.37 13.17
CA THR A 4 -12.08 4.20 12.07
C THR A 4 -12.47 3.47 10.80
N HIS A 5 -13.62 3.86 10.23
CA HIS A 5 -14.09 3.36 8.96
C HIS A 5 -12.98 3.58 7.93
N CYS A 6 -12.44 2.48 7.42
CA CYS A 6 -11.44 2.45 6.37
C CYS A 6 -12.11 1.96 5.10
N ARG A 7 -11.65 2.42 3.94
CA ARG A 7 -12.07 1.91 2.64
C ARG A 7 -10.88 1.32 1.88
N LYS A 8 -11.18 0.33 1.03
CA LYS A 8 -10.20 -0.18 0.07
C LYS A 8 -10.01 0.87 -1.02
N ALA A 9 -8.81 1.43 -1.11
CA ALA A 9 -8.46 2.38 -2.15
C ALA A 9 -7.42 1.76 -3.07
N TYR A 10 -7.79 1.50 -4.32
CA TYR A 10 -6.81 1.12 -5.34
C TYR A 10 -6.00 2.34 -5.74
N VAL A 11 -4.69 2.17 -5.88
CA VAL A 11 -3.74 3.25 -6.11
C VAL A 11 -2.79 2.87 -7.24
N SER A 12 -2.28 3.89 -7.93
CA SER A 12 -1.17 3.69 -8.85
C SER A 12 0.13 3.59 -8.04
N VAL A 13 1.00 2.65 -8.43
CA VAL A 13 2.27 2.41 -7.76
C VAL A 13 3.38 2.46 -8.80
N ASN A 14 4.42 3.23 -8.53
CA ASN A 14 5.69 3.09 -9.23
C ASN A 14 6.55 2.11 -8.46
N LEU A 15 7.09 1.13 -9.16
CA LEU A 15 7.92 0.09 -8.59
C LEU A 15 9.09 -0.17 -9.52
N ASP A 16 10.19 -0.60 -8.93
CA ASP A 16 11.28 -1.25 -9.65
C ASP A 16 11.03 -2.75 -9.63
N VAL A 17 11.35 -3.44 -10.72
CA VAL A 17 11.39 -4.91 -10.77
C VAL A 17 12.84 -5.28 -10.93
N ASP A 18 13.37 -6.08 -10.01
CA ASP A 18 14.74 -6.57 -10.14
C ASP A 18 14.84 -7.77 -11.11
N GLU A 19 16.06 -8.23 -11.35
CA GLU A 19 16.36 -9.33 -12.27
C GLU A 19 15.66 -10.65 -11.88
N GLU A 20 15.34 -10.82 -10.60
CA GLU A 20 14.61 -11.99 -10.07
C GLU A 20 13.08 -11.81 -10.16
N GLY A 21 12.61 -10.71 -10.74
CA GLY A 21 11.18 -10.40 -10.87
C GLY A 21 10.54 -9.89 -9.58
N VAL A 22 11.32 -9.56 -8.56
CA VAL A 22 10.79 -9.05 -7.29
C VAL A 22 10.42 -7.57 -7.45
N CYS A 23 9.16 -7.27 -7.16
CA CYS A 23 8.66 -5.90 -7.16
C CYS A 23 9.10 -5.14 -5.90
N HIS A 24 9.64 -3.95 -6.09
CA HIS A 24 10.08 -2.99 -5.06
C HIS A 24 9.29 -1.67 -5.21
N PRO A 25 8.16 -1.51 -4.51
CA PRO A 25 7.39 -0.27 -4.53
C PRO A 25 8.19 0.95 -4.08
N ARG A 26 8.15 2.03 -4.86
CA ARG A 26 8.88 3.29 -4.61
C ARG A 26 7.94 4.47 -4.33
N PHE A 27 6.82 4.54 -5.04
CA PHE A 27 5.85 5.63 -4.87
C PHE A 27 4.41 5.12 -4.91
N ILE A 28 3.56 5.71 -4.08
CA ILE A 28 2.11 5.60 -4.15
C ILE A 28 1.54 6.90 -4.71
N ARG A 29 0.76 6.81 -5.78
CA ARG A 29 0.09 7.95 -6.42
C ARG A 29 -1.41 7.88 -6.18
N TRP A 30 -1.92 8.95 -5.56
CA TRP A 30 -3.34 9.16 -5.34
C TRP A 30 -3.99 9.87 -6.54
N GLU A 31 -5.29 9.67 -6.71
CA GLU A 31 -6.07 10.20 -7.83
C GLU A 31 -6.06 11.73 -7.90
N ASN A 32 -5.90 12.41 -6.76
CA ASN A 32 -5.79 13.86 -6.69
C ASN A 32 -4.39 14.41 -7.04
N GLY A 33 -3.47 13.55 -7.48
CA GLY A 33 -2.11 13.92 -7.84
C GLY A 33 -1.11 13.91 -6.68
N LEU A 34 -1.54 13.61 -5.45
CA LEU A 34 -0.61 13.45 -4.33
C LEU A 34 0.29 12.23 -4.54
N ILE A 35 1.59 12.42 -4.33
CA ILE A 35 2.60 11.37 -4.44
C ILE A 35 3.24 11.16 -3.08
N PHE A 36 3.21 9.92 -2.62
CA PHE A 36 3.84 9.49 -1.38
C PHE A 36 5.04 8.62 -1.73
N GLN A 37 6.23 9.11 -1.40
CA GLN A 37 7.46 8.33 -1.49
C GLN A 37 7.47 7.27 -0.39
N ILE A 38 7.85 6.05 -0.75
CA ILE A 38 8.17 4.98 0.18
C ILE A 38 9.65 5.12 0.53
N ASP A 39 9.92 5.46 1.79
CA ASP A 39 11.29 5.66 2.28
C ASP A 39 12.00 4.31 2.43
N GLN A 40 11.27 3.30 2.93
CA GLN A 40 11.81 1.97 3.17
C GLN A 40 10.72 0.89 3.09
N ILE A 41 11.07 -0.29 2.58
CA ILE A 41 10.27 -1.51 2.73
C ILE A 41 10.82 -2.26 3.95
N LEU A 42 9.98 -2.42 4.98
CA LEU A 42 10.36 -3.04 6.25
C LEU A 42 10.11 -4.54 6.25
N TYR A 43 9.02 -4.97 5.62
CA TYR A 43 8.62 -6.37 5.61
C TYR A 43 7.72 -6.68 4.42
N LYS A 44 7.77 -7.93 3.93
CA LYS A 44 6.95 -8.44 2.82
C LYS A 44 6.44 -9.83 3.16
N CYS A 45 5.14 -10.03 3.11
CA CYS A 45 4.54 -11.35 3.35
C CYS A 45 3.19 -11.52 2.63
N ARG A 46 2.72 -12.77 2.49
CA ARG A 46 1.30 -12.98 2.16
C ARG A 46 0.43 -12.62 3.35
N ALA A 47 -0.58 -11.79 3.13
CA ALA A 47 -1.55 -11.41 4.16
C ALA A 47 -2.86 -10.87 3.55
N ALA A 48 -3.94 -11.03 4.29
CA ALA A 48 -5.21 -10.33 4.03
C ALA A 48 -5.27 -9.02 4.81
N SER A 49 -6.00 -8.05 4.28
CA SER A 49 -6.35 -6.82 4.99
C SER A 49 -7.46 -7.13 6.00
N LYS A 50 -7.23 -6.76 7.26
CA LYS A 50 -8.20 -6.98 8.34
C LYS A 50 -9.31 -5.92 8.38
N LYS A 51 -9.09 -4.75 7.74
CA LYS A 51 -10.01 -3.61 7.84
C LYS A 51 -10.96 -3.49 6.67
N VAL A 52 -10.51 -3.79 5.45
CA VAL A 52 -11.26 -3.49 4.22
C VAL A 52 -11.47 -4.72 3.32
N GLY A 53 -11.10 -5.90 3.82
CA GLY A 53 -11.05 -7.13 3.03
C GLY A 53 -10.02 -7.09 1.91
N GLY A 54 -9.97 -8.16 1.11
CA GLY A 54 -8.94 -8.35 0.10
C GLY A 54 -7.61 -8.84 0.68
N GLY A 55 -6.65 -9.16 -0.20
CA GLY A 55 -5.38 -9.72 0.21
C GLY A 55 -4.41 -10.00 -0.93
N GLY A 56 -3.31 -10.65 -0.60
CA GLY A 56 -2.25 -10.97 -1.54
C GLY A 56 -0.89 -10.75 -0.89
N ILE A 57 0.02 -10.06 -1.57
CA ILE A 57 1.29 -9.67 -0.97
C ILE A 57 1.11 -8.35 -0.24
N ARG A 58 1.38 -8.32 1.07
CA ARG A 58 1.42 -7.11 1.86
C ARG A 58 2.86 -6.68 2.07
N TYR A 59 3.11 -5.41 1.80
CA TYR A 59 4.33 -4.69 2.13
C TYR A 59 4.06 -3.83 3.36
N THR A 60 4.87 -3.98 4.39
CA THR A 60 5.00 -2.99 5.45
C THR A 60 6.03 -1.98 4.98
N VAL A 61 5.59 -0.74 4.79
CA VAL A 61 6.40 0.35 4.22
C VAL A 61 6.49 1.51 5.19
N MET A 62 7.60 2.24 5.15
CA MET A 62 7.79 3.50 5.85
C MET A 62 7.51 4.65 4.90
N ILE A 63 6.63 5.58 5.30
CA ILE A 63 6.31 6.79 4.54
C ILE A 63 6.33 7.98 5.51
N ARG A 64 7.25 8.92 5.30
CA ARG A 64 7.46 10.09 6.18
C ARG A 64 7.63 9.69 7.65
N GLY A 65 8.41 8.64 7.89
CA GLY A 65 8.68 8.11 9.23
C GLY A 65 7.49 7.41 9.91
N ARG A 66 6.44 7.05 9.16
CA ARG A 66 5.30 6.28 9.67
C ARG A 66 5.14 4.96 8.93
N GLU A 67 4.95 3.88 9.67
CA GLU A 67 4.61 2.59 9.07
C GLU A 67 3.22 2.62 8.43
N SER A 68 3.10 1.95 7.30
CA SER A 68 1.87 1.82 6.53
C SER A 68 1.85 0.47 5.81
N TYR A 69 0.65 0.04 5.40
CA TYR A 69 0.45 -1.19 4.64
C TYR A 69 0.04 -0.91 3.21
N LEU A 70 0.78 -1.49 2.27
CA LEU A 70 0.48 -1.53 0.86
C LEU A 70 0.25 -2.97 0.44
N PHE A 71 -0.83 -3.24 -0.29
CA PHE A 71 -1.23 -4.59 -0.69
C PHE A 71 -1.23 -4.72 -2.20
N GLN A 72 -0.66 -5.81 -2.70
CA GLN A 72 -0.74 -6.26 -4.09
C GLN A 72 -1.72 -7.42 -4.17
N GLU A 73 -2.86 -7.20 -4.82
CA GLU A 73 -3.93 -8.17 -5.07
C GLU A 73 -3.97 -8.49 -6.56
N GLY A 74 -3.37 -9.63 -6.93
CA GLY A 74 -3.10 -9.95 -8.33
C GLY A 74 -2.24 -8.85 -8.97
N ASN A 75 -2.78 -8.18 -9.99
CA ASN A 75 -2.10 -7.09 -10.70
C ASN A 75 -2.50 -5.70 -10.19
N LYS A 76 -3.35 -5.60 -9.17
CA LYS A 76 -3.83 -4.33 -8.61
C LYS A 76 -3.18 -4.06 -7.26
N TRP A 77 -3.06 -2.78 -6.91
CA TRP A 77 -2.46 -2.34 -5.65
C TRP A 77 -3.45 -1.51 -4.85
N PHE A 78 -3.54 -1.75 -3.54
CA PHE A 78 -4.46 -1.02 -2.67
C PHE A 78 -3.88 -0.70 -1.31
N VAL A 79 -4.45 0.32 -0.67
CA VAL A 79 -4.18 0.73 0.72
C VAL A 79 -5.47 0.74 1.55
N GLU A 80 -5.30 0.71 2.87
CA GLU A 80 -6.37 0.98 3.85
C GLU A 80 -6.52 2.50 4.03
N ALA A 81 -7.34 3.15 3.22
CA ALA A 81 -7.54 4.60 3.30
C ALA A 81 -8.54 4.94 4.42
N LYS A 82 -8.22 5.93 5.26
CA LYS A 82 -9.17 6.50 6.21
C LYS A 82 -10.30 7.22 5.46
N GLU A 83 -11.51 7.22 6.01
CA GLU A 83 -12.58 8.09 5.50
C GLU A 83 -12.11 9.55 5.39
N GLY A 84 -12.45 10.20 4.26
CA GLY A 84 -12.05 11.57 3.96
C GLY A 84 -10.63 11.74 3.39
N ALA A 85 -9.78 10.70 3.40
CA ALA A 85 -8.50 10.76 2.71
C ALA A 85 -8.73 10.83 1.19
N ARG A 86 -8.30 11.94 0.60
CA ARG A 86 -8.29 12.20 -0.84
C ARG A 86 -6.87 12.49 -1.27
#